data_AF-A0A7J9GJ07-F1
#
_entry.id   AF-A0A7J9GJ07-F1
#
_cell.length_a   1.000
_cell.length_b   1.000
_cell.length_c   1.000
_cell.angle_alpha   90.00
_cell.angle_beta   90.00
_cell.angle_gamma   90.00
#
_symmetry.space_group_name_H-M   'P 1'
#
loop_
_entity.id
_entity.type
_entity.pdbx_description
1 polymer ?
#
loop_
_entity_poly.entity_id
_entity_poly.type
_entity_poly.pdbx_seq_one_letter_code
_entity_poly.pdbx_strand_id
1 'polypeptide(L)' 'MLEGLFLAWDKGFQKVEVECKNALLVELLLFGGGASSSLVELHLLHQALRRKWEIRIRHIPRTLNG' A
#
# COMPACT_ATOMS: atom_id res chain seq x y z
N MET A 1 0.86 -1.28 7.44
CA MET A 1 0.97 -1.54 5.97
C MET A 1 2.42 -1.46 5.52
N LEU A 2 3.10 -0.34 5.74
CA LEU A 2 4.50 -0.13 5.33
C LEU A 2 5.46 -1.20 5.86
N GLU A 3 5.42 -1.47 7.17
CA GLU A 3 6.23 -2.52 7.80
C GLU A 3 5.96 -3.90 7.20
N GLY A 4 4.69 -4.23 6.95
CA GLY A 4 4.28 -5.49 6.33
C GLY A 4 4.81 -5.65 4.91
N LEU A 5 4.81 -4.57 4.12
CA LEU A 5 5.39 -4.55 2.77
C LEU A 5 6.91 -4.74 2.81
N PHE A 6 7.63 -4.03 3.69
CA PHE A 6 9.08 -4.22 3.81
C PHE A 6 9.44 -5.61 4.30
N LEU A 7 8.73 -6.13 5.31
CA LEU A 7 8.93 -7.50 5.79
C LEU A 7 8.68 -8.53 4.67
N ALA A 8 7.64 -8.34 3.86
CA ALA A 8 7.35 -9.25 2.76
C ALA A 8 8.45 -9.19 1.67
N TRP A 9 8.94 -8.00 1.37
CA TRP A 9 10.07 -7.85 0.46
C TRP A 9 11.33 -8.52 1.00
N ASP A 10 11.68 -8.29 2.27
CA ASP A 10 12.89 -8.86 2.90
C ASP A 10 12.81 -10.39 2.98
N LYS A 11 11.60 -10.94 3.09
CA LYS A 11 11.34 -12.39 3.00
C LYS A 11 11.37 -12.94 1.57
N GLY A 12 11.58 -12.10 0.55
CA GLY A 12 11.71 -12.49 -0.85
C GLY A 12 10.39 -12.77 -1.57
N PHE A 13 9.24 -12.36 -1.01
CA PHE A 13 7.95 -12.54 -1.68
C PHE A 13 7.91 -11.73 -2.98
N GLN A 14 7.54 -12.39 -4.07
CA GLN A 14 7.43 -11.77 -5.40
C GLN A 14 6.01 -11.29 -5.72
N LYS A 15 5.02 -11.72 -4.91
CA LYS A 15 3.61 -11.39 -5.08
C LYS A 15 2.98 -11.14 -3.72
N VAL A 16 2.37 -9.98 -3.54
CA VAL A 16 1.72 -9.59 -2.28
C VAL A 16 0.37 -8.96 -2.54
N GLU A 17 -0.62 -9.38 -1.77
CA GLU A 17 -1.92 -8.73 -1.71
C GLU A 17 -2.02 -7.93 -0.40
N VAL A 18 -2.43 -6.67 -0.51
CA VAL A 18 -2.54 -5.72 0.59
C VAL A 18 -3.98 -5.28 0.71
N GLU A 19 -4.57 -5.60 1.85
CA GLU A 19 -5.90 -5.14 2.22
C GLU A 19 -5.80 -3.85 3.04
N CYS A 20 -6.53 -2.82 2.61
CA CYS A 20 -6.55 -1.54 3.31
C CYS A 20 -7.99 -1.08 3.55
N LYS A 21 -8.28 -0.66 4.78
CA LYS A 21 -9.60 -0.11 5.13
C LYS A 21 -9.71 1.40 4.83
N ASN A 22 -8.58 2.06 4.64
CA ASN A 22 -8.52 3.49 4.36
C ASN A 22 -8.60 3.74 2.85
N ALA A 23 -9.79 4.14 2.38
CA ALA A 23 -10.06 4.40 0.97
C ALA A 23 -9.13 5.49 0.40
N LEU A 24 -8.90 6.58 1.16
CA LEU A 24 -8.02 7.67 0.74
C LEU A 24 -6.58 7.20 0.52
N LEU A 25 -6.08 6.31 1.40
CA LEU A 25 -4.73 5.75 1.23
C LEU A 25 -4.65 4.87 -0.02
N VAL A 26 -5.68 4.06 -0.30
CA VAL A 26 -5.73 3.24 -1.52
C VAL A 26 -5.76 4.12 -2.76
N GLU A 27 -6.58 5.18 -2.77
CA GLU A 27 -6.63 6.13 -3.88
C GLU A 27 -5.30 6.84 -4.11
N LEU A 28 -4.64 7.30 -3.05
CA LEU A 28 -3.31 7.93 -3.15
C LEU A 28 -2.26 6.98 -3.73
N LEU A 29 -2.29 5.71 -3.33
CA LEU A 29 -1.35 4.70 -3.83
C LEU A 29 -1.62 4.31 -5.29
N LEU A 30 -2.89 4.24 -5.71
CA LEU A 30 -3.28 3.82 -7.06
C LEU A 30 -3.19 4.94 -8.09
N PHE A 31 -3.69 6.14 -7.77
CA PHE A 31 -3.79 7.25 -8.71
C PHE A 31 -2.54 8.14 -8.70
N GLY A 32 -1.56 7.86 -7.83
CA GLY A 32 -0.34 8.66 -7.71
C GLY A 32 -0.64 10.12 -7.41
N GLY A 33 -1.79 10.39 -6.77
CA GLY A 33 -2.29 11.72 -6.50
C GLY A 33 -1.19 12.54 -5.85
N GLY A 34 -0.89 13.70 -6.44
CA GLY A 34 0.13 14.64 -5.99
C GLY A 34 -0.22 15.26 -4.64
N ALA A 35 -0.35 14.45 -3.60
CA ALA A 35 -0.23 14.90 -2.23
C ALA A 35 1.20 15.42 -2.11
N SER A 36 1.34 16.75 -2.06
CA SER A 36 2.58 17.43 -1.73
C SER A 36 3.24 16.67 -0.59
N SER A 37 4.43 16.11 -0.85
CA SER A 37 5.06 15.02 -0.13
C SER A 37 5.56 15.39 1.27
N SER A 38 4.66 15.85 2.16
CA SER A 38 4.97 16.07 3.58
C SER A 38 4.87 14.77 4.40
N LEU A 39 4.29 13.70 3.86
CA LEU A 39 4.14 12.42 4.55
C LEU A 39 5.21 11.42 4.08
N VAL A 40 6.28 11.30 4.88
CA VAL A 40 7.39 10.36 4.69
C VAL A 40 6.89 8.93 4.40
N GLU A 41 5.81 8.50 5.05
CA GLU A 41 5.22 7.18 4.85
C GLU A 41 4.71 6.95 3.42
N LEU A 42 4.07 7.95 2.80
CA LEU A 42 3.55 7.81 1.44
C LEU A 42 4.70 7.69 0.43
N HIS A 43 5.78 8.43 0.65
CA HIS A 43 6.99 8.31 -0.18
C HIS A 43 7.59 6.91 -0.08
N LEU A 44 7.73 6.35 1.13
CA LEU A 44 8.25 5.00 1.35
C LEU A 44 7.35 3.92 0.75
N LEU A 45 6.02 4.10 0.83
CA LEU A 45 5.07 3.20 0.16
C LEU A 45 5.27 3.24 -1.35
N HIS A 46 5.36 4.41 -1.98
CA HIS A 46 5.62 4.52 -3.42
C HIS A 46 6.97 3.88 -3.82
N GLN A 47 8.01 4.01 -3.01
CA GLN A 47 9.27 3.31 -3.25
C GLN A 47 9.09 1.79 -3.21
N ALA A 48 8.31 1.27 -2.25
CA ALA A 48 7.98 -0.15 -2.17
C ALA A 48 7.18 -0.62 -3.41
N LEU A 49 6.20 0.17 -3.87
CA LEU A 49 5.41 -0.14 -5.07
C LEU A 49 6.25 -0.24 -6.35
N ARG A 50 7.38 0.47 -6.43
CA ARG A 50 8.27 0.47 -7.61
C ARG A 50 9.28 -0.67 -7.64
N ARG A 51 9.35 -1.51 -6.60
CA ARG A 51 10.26 -2.67 -6.58
C ARG A 51 9.81 -3.74 -7.59
N LYS A 52 10.70 -4.71 -7.87
CA LYS A 52 10.43 -5.80 -8.82
C LYS A 52 9.60 -6.90 -8.16
N TRP A 53 8.32 -6.64 -7.93
CA TRP A 53 7.33 -7.59 -7.40
C TRP A 53 5.91 -7.16 -7.82
N GLU A 54 4.98 -8.12 -7.80
CA GLU A 54 3.57 -7.89 -8.08
C GLU A 54 2.85 -7.51 -6.79
N ILE A 55 2.36 -6.27 -6.68
CA ILE A 55 1.51 -5.85 -5.56
C ILE A 55 0.08 -5.65 -6.06
N ARG A 56 -0.88 -6.21 -5.33
CA ARG A 56 -2.30 -5.92 -5.49
C ARG A 56 -2.82 -5.24 -4.23
N ILE A 57 -3.40 -4.06 -4.38
CA ILE A 57 -4.00 -3.32 -3.27
C ILE A 57 -5.51 -3.41 -3.40
N ARG A 58 -6.19 -3.86 -2.36
CA ARG A 58 -7.66 -3.90 -2.29
C ARG A 58 -8.16 -3.04 -1.14
N HIS A 59 -9.14 -2.20 -1.42
CA HIS A 59 -9.92 -1.56 -0.38
C HIS A 59 -10.91 -2.57 0.20
N ILE A 60 -10.94 -2.68 1.52
CA ILE A 60 -11.94 -3.47 2.24
C ILE A 60 -12.82 -2.49 3.02
N PRO A 61 -14.08 -2.28 2.59
CA PRO A 61 -15.06 -1.54 3.38
C PRO A 61 -15.16 -2.15 4.77
N ARG A 62 -15.36 -1.34 5.81
CA ARG A 62 -15.88 -1.92 7.06
C ARG A 62 -17.24 -2.53 6.70
N THR A 63 -17.31 -3.85 6.61
CA THR A 63 -18.57 -4.52 6.88
C THR A 63 -19.03 -3.98 8.23
N LEU A 64 -20.20 -3.33 8.25
CA LEU A 64 -20.93 -3.21 9.50
C LEU A 64 -21.01 -4.63 10.05
N ASN A 65 -20.41 -4.86 11.21
CA ASN A 65 -20.81 -5.99 12.03
C ASN A 65 -22.31 -5.77 12.28
N GLY A 66 -23.15 -6.51 11.57
CA GLY A 66 -24.57 -6.65 11.86
C GLY A 66 -24.76 -7.75 12.87
#